data_AF-A0A8T2N8C9-F1
#
_entry.id   AF-A0A8T2N8C9-F1
#
_cell.length_a   1.000
_cell.length_b   1.000
_cell.length_c   1.000
_cell.angle_alpha   90.00
_cell.angle_beta   90.00
_cell.angle_gamma   90.00
#
_symmetry.space_group_name_H-M   'P 1'
#
loop_
_entity.id
_entity.type
_entity.pdbx_description
1 polymer ?
#
loop_
_entity_poly.entity_id
_entity_poly.type
_entity_poly.pdbx_seq_one_letter_code
_entity_poly.pdbx_strand_id
1 'polypeptide(L)'
;MRASFSERREEEDEFLCRRNLHTMEKLKGQRLMREQAQERLRDPQHRWALRIKFLQQVKTYIGVPYSRKYHQPGTAEHESALFLDCCGLVRRAMRDLHQDFGFALGPGNQCYQYDTLPITLSRPQCMRPGDLVFISWTYFSPFMKRQPHDIVHVEVWLGEGEKTVGARWHQGKVQEFPSYQFVSSSYGNMRYHFKSIETWLSGACVSHCRDHRWRLPDDKHNGKSIFSSHHLDQQAVMSSEGWGEPSGPRETGVCGAQEELCLGAVQYNSETKQGLTENFGRRDFAPSNTVGIMLHFNNTRNEQQEAKESKATEGRLSPRKWRSPQEQKGTQVMQLKAKGQGMSEVQG
;
A
#
# COMPACT_ATOMS: atom_id res chain seq x y z
N MET A 1 20.19 14.88 -51.67
CA MET A 1 20.92 16.00 -51.06
C MET A 1 21.05 15.69 -49.58
N ARG A 2 22.27 15.58 -49.03
CA ARG A 2 22.48 15.39 -47.59
C ARG A 2 22.47 16.78 -46.95
N ALA A 3 21.61 17.00 -45.96
CA ALA A 3 21.63 18.23 -45.15
C ALA A 3 23.06 18.51 -44.66
N SER A 4 23.45 19.77 -44.76
CA SER A 4 24.76 20.24 -44.30
C SER A 4 24.91 19.93 -42.80
N PHE A 5 26.15 19.76 -42.36
CA PHE A 5 26.43 19.49 -40.94
C PHE A 5 25.97 20.66 -40.04
N SER A 6 25.91 21.88 -40.59
CA SER A 6 25.37 23.07 -39.92
C SER A 6 23.86 23.00 -39.71
N GLU A 7 23.08 22.65 -40.75
CA GLU A 7 21.61 22.55 -40.64
C GLU A 7 21.18 21.51 -39.59
N ARG A 8 21.87 20.36 -39.54
CA ARG A 8 21.57 19.32 -38.53
C ARG A 8 21.86 19.77 -37.10
N ARG A 9 22.87 20.63 -36.90
CA ARG A 9 23.19 21.17 -35.57
C ARG A 9 22.12 22.17 -35.12
N GLU A 10 21.63 23.01 -36.02
CA GLU A 10 20.56 23.98 -35.73
C GLU A 10 19.24 23.28 -35.37
N GLU A 11 18.87 22.21 -36.08
CA GLU A 11 17.68 21.40 -35.76
C GLU A 11 17.78 20.73 -34.38
N GLU A 12 18.96 20.20 -34.03
CA GLU A 12 19.21 19.59 -32.71
C GLU A 12 19.11 20.62 -31.59
N ASP A 13 19.65 21.82 -31.78
CA ASP A 13 19.59 22.92 -30.82
C ASP A 13 18.16 23.44 -30.64
N GLU A 14 17.38 23.58 -31.71
CA GLU A 14 15.98 23.99 -31.64
C GLU A 14 15.12 22.92 -30.94
N PHE A 15 15.34 21.64 -31.23
CA PHE A 15 14.68 20.54 -30.55
C PHE A 15 14.99 20.53 -29.05
N LEU A 16 16.26 20.71 -28.68
CA LEU A 16 16.69 20.79 -27.29
C LEU A 16 16.08 22.01 -26.58
N CYS A 17 16.03 23.17 -27.24
CA CYS A 17 15.41 24.39 -26.74
C CYS A 17 13.91 24.17 -26.45
N ARG A 18 13.16 23.61 -27.41
CA ARG A 18 11.73 23.29 -27.24
C ARG A 18 11.49 22.30 -26.10
N ARG A 19 12.32 21.26 -26.00
CA ARG A 19 12.24 20.28 -24.90
C ARG A 19 12.50 20.94 -23.54
N ASN A 20 13.51 21.80 -23.45
CA ASN A 20 13.85 22.50 -22.21
C ASN A 20 12.76 23.50 -21.80
N LEU A 21 12.18 24.25 -22.74
CA LEU A 21 11.07 25.16 -22.48
C LEU A 21 9.84 24.42 -21.95
N HIS A 22 9.43 23.33 -22.61
CA HIS A 22 8.32 22.49 -22.17
C HIS A 22 8.55 21.91 -20.77
N THR A 23 9.78 21.47 -20.49
CA THR A 23 10.17 20.97 -19.16
C THR A 23 10.06 22.07 -18.11
N MET A 24 10.53 23.28 -18.39
CA MET A 24 10.44 24.43 -17.48
C MET A 24 9.00 24.84 -17.21
N GLU A 25 8.14 24.89 -18.22
CA GLU A 25 6.71 25.21 -18.06
C GLU A 25 6.00 24.16 -17.20
N LYS A 26 6.28 22.88 -17.44
CA LYS A 26 5.78 21.78 -16.62
C LYS A 26 6.21 21.92 -15.16
N LEU A 27 7.47 22.24 -14.91
CA LEU A 27 7.99 22.46 -13.54
C LEU A 27 7.36 23.68 -12.87
N LYS A 28 7.15 24.78 -13.59
CA LYS A 28 6.44 25.97 -13.08
C LYS A 28 5.00 25.63 -12.71
N GLY A 29 4.29 24.91 -13.58
CA GLY A 29 2.92 24.46 -13.32
C GLY A 29 2.84 23.55 -12.09
N GLN A 30 3.76 22.59 -11.95
CA GLN A 30 3.85 21.73 -10.77
C GLN A 30 4.12 22.50 -9.49
N ARG A 31 5.02 23.49 -9.54
CA ARG A 31 5.33 24.35 -8.38
C ARG A 31 4.10 25.15 -7.95
N LEU A 32 3.41 25.80 -8.89
CA LEU A 32 2.20 26.59 -8.60
C LEU A 32 1.10 25.71 -7.98
N MET A 33 0.85 24.54 -8.56
CA MET A 33 -0.12 23.58 -8.04
C MET A 33 0.22 23.13 -6.61
N ARG A 34 1.51 22.87 -6.33
CA ARG A 34 1.98 22.53 -5.00
C ARG A 34 1.78 23.67 -3.99
N GLU A 35 2.10 24.91 -4.37
CA GLU A 35 1.92 26.09 -3.52
C GLU A 35 0.43 26.32 -3.19
N GLN A 36 -0.45 26.20 -4.18
CA GLN A 36 -1.91 26.31 -3.98
C GLN A 36 -2.46 25.20 -3.09
N ALA A 37 -2.01 23.95 -3.29
CA ALA A 37 -2.37 22.86 -2.41
C ALA A 37 -1.90 23.13 -0.97
N GLN A 38 -0.65 23.54 -0.78
CA GLN A 38 -0.09 23.82 0.54
C GLN A 38 -0.87 24.90 1.31
N GLU A 39 -1.34 25.95 0.65
CA GLU A 39 -2.16 26.97 1.30
C GLU A 39 -3.47 26.38 1.83
N ARG A 40 -4.17 25.57 1.02
CA ARG A 40 -5.41 24.91 1.42
C ARG A 40 -5.19 23.91 2.56
N LEU A 41 -4.06 23.21 2.56
CA LEU A 41 -3.73 22.21 3.59
C LEU A 41 -3.36 22.82 4.95
N ARG A 42 -3.21 24.15 5.06
CA ARG A 42 -3.07 24.83 6.37
C ARG A 42 -4.36 24.74 7.19
N ASP A 43 -5.52 24.70 6.54
CA ASP A 43 -6.81 24.58 7.19
C ASP A 43 -7.06 23.13 7.66
N PRO A 44 -7.26 22.89 8.97
CA PRO A 44 -7.62 21.57 9.49
C PRO A 44 -8.91 21.00 8.91
N GLN A 45 -9.91 21.84 8.59
CA GLN A 45 -11.17 21.36 8.02
C GLN A 45 -10.95 20.86 6.59
N HIS A 46 -10.18 21.60 5.79
CA HIS A 46 -9.78 21.16 4.46
C HIS A 46 -8.99 19.84 4.49
N ARG A 47 -8.04 19.67 5.42
CA ARG A 47 -7.31 18.40 5.57
C ARG A 47 -8.23 17.23 5.92
N TRP A 48 -9.19 17.46 6.80
CA TRP A 48 -10.20 16.44 7.11
C TRP A 48 -11.07 16.10 5.89
N ALA A 49 -11.52 17.10 5.13
CA ALA A 49 -12.26 16.88 3.90
C ALA A 49 -11.44 16.08 2.87
N LEU A 50 -10.16 16.40 2.71
CA LEU A 50 -9.25 15.66 1.82
C LEU A 50 -9.04 14.21 2.26
N ARG A 51 -8.92 13.96 3.58
CA ARG A 51 -8.86 12.61 4.15
C ARG A 51 -10.10 11.78 3.78
N ILE A 52 -11.29 12.37 3.92
CA ILE A 52 -12.54 11.69 3.54
C ILE A 52 -12.63 11.49 2.03
N LYS A 53 -12.21 12.48 1.22
CA LYS A 53 -12.14 12.38 -0.23
C LYS A 53 -11.22 11.23 -0.67
N PHE A 54 -10.05 11.07 -0.03
CA PHE A 54 -9.15 9.95 -0.27
C PHE A 54 -9.82 8.60 0.01
N LEU A 55 -10.48 8.46 1.15
CA LEU A 55 -11.20 7.23 1.49
C LEU A 55 -12.31 6.91 0.49
N GLN A 56 -13.09 7.91 0.09
CA GLN A 56 -14.13 7.77 -0.94
C GLN A 56 -13.53 7.34 -2.28
N GLN A 57 -12.41 7.94 -2.69
CA GLN A 57 -11.70 7.56 -3.91
C GLN A 57 -11.20 6.12 -3.86
N VAL A 58 -10.73 5.64 -2.71
CA VAL A 58 -10.35 4.22 -2.53
C VAL A 58 -11.56 3.31 -2.74
N LYS A 59 -12.73 3.67 -2.18
CA LYS A 59 -13.97 2.90 -2.31
C LYS A 59 -14.46 2.78 -3.76
N THR A 60 -14.17 3.74 -4.65
CA THR A 60 -14.56 3.64 -6.06
C THR A 60 -13.89 2.49 -6.81
N TYR A 61 -12.80 1.93 -6.28
CA TYR A 61 -12.11 0.79 -6.89
C TYR A 61 -12.55 -0.57 -6.35
N ILE A 62 -13.55 -0.64 -5.46
CA ILE A 62 -14.11 -1.92 -5.04
C ILE A 62 -14.60 -2.70 -6.26
N GLY A 63 -14.21 -3.97 -6.36
CA GLY A 63 -14.49 -4.85 -7.50
C GLY A 63 -13.36 -4.92 -8.54
N VAL A 64 -12.36 -4.03 -8.50
CA VAL A 64 -11.22 -4.07 -9.41
C VAL A 64 -10.35 -5.31 -9.13
N PRO A 65 -10.03 -6.16 -10.13
CA PRO A 65 -9.23 -7.36 -9.94
C PRO A 65 -7.77 -7.07 -9.57
N TYR A 66 -7.11 -8.02 -8.90
CA TYR A 66 -5.75 -7.84 -8.38
C TYR A 66 -4.69 -7.74 -9.50
N SER A 67 -4.63 -8.73 -10.40
CA SER A 67 -3.69 -8.73 -11.53
C SER A 67 -4.15 -9.68 -12.63
N ARG A 68 -4.05 -9.24 -13.88
CA ARG A 68 -4.50 -10.00 -15.07
C ARG A 68 -3.99 -11.44 -15.08
N LYS A 69 -2.70 -11.64 -14.76
CA LYS A 69 -2.02 -12.95 -14.83
C LYS A 69 -2.62 -14.03 -13.92
N TYR A 70 -3.46 -13.68 -12.95
CA TYR A 70 -4.08 -14.64 -12.04
C TYR A 70 -5.50 -15.04 -12.46
N HIS A 71 -6.05 -14.38 -13.47
CA HIS A 71 -7.39 -14.66 -14.00
C HIS A 71 -7.29 -15.40 -15.33
N GLN A 72 -8.28 -16.23 -15.65
CA GLN A 72 -8.28 -17.00 -16.90
C GLN A 72 -8.72 -16.12 -18.08
N PRO A 73 -8.07 -16.20 -19.25
CA PRO A 73 -8.53 -15.51 -20.45
C PRO A 73 -10.01 -15.75 -20.75
N GLY A 74 -10.74 -14.71 -21.13
CA GLY A 74 -12.19 -14.77 -21.37
C GLY A 74 -13.07 -14.59 -20.12
N THR A 75 -12.49 -14.50 -18.92
CA THR A 75 -13.25 -14.11 -17.71
C THR A 75 -13.39 -12.59 -17.63
N ALA A 76 -14.48 -12.10 -17.01
CA ALA A 76 -14.70 -10.67 -16.82
C ALA A 76 -13.54 -9.99 -16.05
N GLU A 77 -12.91 -10.71 -15.12
CA GLU A 77 -11.75 -10.23 -14.39
C GLU A 77 -10.51 -10.10 -15.28
N HIS A 78 -10.24 -11.08 -16.16
CA HIS A 78 -9.08 -11.03 -17.06
C HIS A 78 -9.20 -9.90 -18.09
N GLU A 79 -10.43 -9.66 -18.58
CA GLU A 79 -10.74 -8.60 -19.54
C GLU A 79 -10.94 -7.22 -18.90
N SER A 80 -10.74 -7.09 -17.57
CA SER A 80 -10.83 -5.81 -16.89
C SER A 80 -9.84 -4.79 -17.46
N ALA A 81 -10.29 -3.54 -17.59
CA ALA A 81 -9.46 -2.42 -18.04
C ALA A 81 -8.41 -2.01 -17.00
N LEU A 82 -8.63 -2.34 -15.73
CA LEU A 82 -7.77 -1.94 -14.62
C LEU A 82 -7.51 -3.12 -13.68
N PHE A 83 -6.29 -3.17 -13.14
CA PHE A 83 -5.87 -4.11 -12.12
C PHE A 83 -5.13 -3.36 -11.02
N LEU A 84 -5.40 -3.71 -9.76
CA LEU A 84 -4.81 -3.04 -8.61
C LEU A 84 -4.38 -4.07 -7.56
N ASP A 85 -3.06 -4.15 -7.35
CA ASP A 85 -2.50 -4.80 -6.17
C ASP A 85 -2.64 -3.89 -4.93
N CYS A 86 -2.17 -4.34 -3.77
CA CYS A 86 -2.36 -3.63 -2.50
C CYS A 86 -1.76 -2.21 -2.51
N CYS A 87 -0.53 -2.06 -2.98
CA CYS A 87 0.13 -0.75 -3.08
C CYS A 87 -0.38 0.05 -4.28
N GLY A 88 -0.80 -0.61 -5.35
CA GLY A 88 -1.39 -0.07 -6.56
C GLY A 88 -2.71 0.64 -6.28
N LEU A 89 -3.56 0.06 -5.43
CA LEU A 89 -4.80 0.68 -4.96
C LEU A 89 -4.53 2.05 -4.31
N VAL A 90 -3.66 2.08 -3.30
CA VAL A 90 -3.30 3.32 -2.59
C VAL A 90 -2.69 4.34 -3.56
N ARG A 91 -1.73 3.90 -4.40
CA ARG A 91 -1.05 4.77 -5.36
C ARG A 91 -2.03 5.33 -6.39
N ARG A 92 -2.99 4.53 -6.86
CA ARG A 92 -3.98 4.95 -7.85
C ARG A 92 -4.90 6.01 -7.25
N ALA A 93 -5.45 5.78 -6.05
CA ALA A 93 -6.27 6.77 -5.35
C ALA A 93 -5.51 8.09 -5.09
N MET A 94 -4.26 8.01 -4.64
CA MET A 94 -3.41 9.19 -4.45
C MET A 94 -3.10 9.92 -5.76
N ARG A 95 -2.90 9.20 -6.87
CA ARG A 95 -2.66 9.82 -8.17
C ARG A 95 -3.90 10.53 -8.69
N ASP A 96 -5.08 9.95 -8.53
CA ASP A 96 -6.32 10.58 -8.99
C ASP A 96 -6.61 11.87 -8.19
N LEU A 97 -6.08 11.98 -6.96
CA LEU A 97 -6.17 13.16 -6.09
C LEU A 97 -4.89 14.02 -6.02
N HIS A 98 -3.93 13.83 -6.92
CA HIS A 98 -2.61 14.47 -6.80
C HIS A 98 -2.65 16.01 -6.73
N GLN A 99 -3.62 16.64 -7.41
CA GLN A 99 -3.81 18.09 -7.38
C GLN A 99 -4.32 18.59 -6.02
N ASP A 100 -5.12 17.79 -5.32
CA ASP A 100 -5.60 18.12 -3.98
C ASP A 100 -4.47 17.96 -2.95
N PHE A 101 -3.68 16.88 -3.07
CA PHE A 101 -2.54 16.61 -2.18
C PHE A 101 -1.32 17.51 -2.45
N GLY A 102 -1.21 18.10 -3.65
CA GLY A 102 -0.05 18.89 -4.06
C GLY A 102 1.18 18.07 -4.43
N PHE A 103 1.03 16.74 -4.56
CA PHE A 103 2.09 15.83 -4.98
C PHE A 103 1.50 14.55 -5.59
N ALA A 104 2.32 13.82 -6.33
CA ALA A 104 2.01 12.48 -6.79
C ALA A 104 2.90 11.45 -6.08
N LEU A 105 2.31 10.34 -5.66
CA LEU A 105 3.07 9.24 -5.06
C LEU A 105 3.95 8.57 -6.13
N GLY A 106 5.24 8.39 -5.83
CA GLY A 106 6.20 7.75 -6.73
C GLY A 106 5.87 6.29 -7.10
N PRO A 107 6.61 5.70 -8.06
CA PRO A 107 6.36 4.34 -8.55
C PRO A 107 6.79 3.23 -7.58
N GLY A 108 7.35 3.54 -6.41
CA GLY A 108 7.78 2.57 -5.42
C GLY A 108 6.64 1.72 -4.86
N ASN A 109 6.97 0.58 -4.27
CA ASN A 109 6.02 -0.40 -3.73
C ASN A 109 5.46 -0.01 -2.34
N GLN A 110 4.82 -0.94 -1.63
CA GLN A 110 4.31 -0.72 -0.27
C GLN A 110 5.39 -0.29 0.73
N CYS A 111 6.64 -0.70 0.57
CA CYS A 111 7.74 -0.27 1.44
C CYS A 111 8.04 1.22 1.25
N TYR A 112 8.00 1.71 0.01
CA TYR A 112 8.14 3.13 -0.26
C TYR A 112 6.99 3.93 0.36
N GLN A 113 5.75 3.45 0.23
CA GLN A 113 4.59 4.07 0.89
C GLN A 113 4.78 4.13 2.41
N TYR A 114 5.23 3.03 3.01
CA TYR A 114 5.55 2.94 4.43
C TYR A 114 6.59 3.98 4.84
N ASP A 115 7.67 4.13 4.07
CA ASP A 115 8.75 5.07 4.35
C ASP A 115 8.33 6.53 4.23
N THR A 116 7.29 6.83 3.45
CA THR A 116 6.73 8.19 3.34
C THR A 116 5.79 8.58 4.48
N LEU A 117 5.52 7.66 5.41
CA LEU A 117 4.60 7.84 6.53
C LEU A 117 5.32 7.65 7.87
N PRO A 118 5.98 8.69 8.40
CA PRO A 118 6.78 8.58 9.63
C PRO A 118 5.93 8.42 10.89
N ILE A 119 4.66 8.83 10.87
CA ILE A 119 3.78 8.83 12.04
C ILE A 119 3.23 7.41 12.27
N THR A 120 3.87 6.67 13.17
CA THR A 120 3.39 5.37 13.64
C THR A 120 2.42 5.54 14.81
N LEU A 121 1.27 4.87 14.72
CA LEU A 121 0.27 4.82 15.78
C LEU A 121 0.49 3.55 16.61
N SER A 122 0.38 3.68 17.93
CA SER A 122 0.69 2.58 18.85
C SER A 122 -0.40 1.50 18.89
N ARG A 123 -1.64 1.85 18.55
CA ARG A 123 -2.81 0.97 18.69
C ARG A 123 -3.85 1.23 17.59
N PRO A 124 -4.65 0.22 17.20
CA PRO A 124 -5.73 0.37 16.20
C PRO A 124 -6.74 1.46 16.56
N GLN A 125 -7.02 1.68 17.84
CA GLN A 125 -7.99 2.67 18.30
C GLN A 125 -7.58 4.13 18.00
N CYS A 126 -6.30 4.37 17.70
CA CYS A 126 -5.81 5.68 17.30
C CYS A 126 -5.96 5.94 15.79
N MET A 127 -6.33 4.93 15.01
CA MET A 127 -6.50 5.04 13.56
C MET A 127 -7.70 5.90 13.22
N ARG A 128 -7.53 6.74 12.20
CA ARG A 128 -8.60 7.54 11.61
C ARG A 128 -8.99 6.98 10.24
N PRO A 129 -10.21 7.25 9.75
CA PRO A 129 -10.59 6.89 8.38
C PRO A 129 -9.53 7.37 7.38
N GLY A 130 -9.12 6.49 6.46
CA GLY A 130 -8.07 6.76 5.47
C GLY A 130 -6.63 6.53 5.94
N ASP A 131 -6.37 6.29 7.23
CA ASP A 131 -5.04 5.84 7.67
C ASP A 131 -4.69 4.46 7.08
N LEU A 132 -3.41 4.08 7.10
CA LEU A 132 -2.94 2.85 6.46
C LEU A 132 -2.49 1.81 7.49
N VAL A 133 -2.83 0.55 7.23
CA VAL A 133 -2.29 -0.61 7.95
C VAL A 133 -1.30 -1.31 7.05
N PHE A 134 -0.02 -1.30 7.44
CA PHE A 134 1.01 -2.07 6.76
C PHE A 134 1.25 -3.39 7.49
N ILE A 135 1.65 -4.41 6.75
CA ILE A 135 1.92 -5.73 7.30
C ILE A 135 3.38 -6.07 7.00
N SER A 136 4.17 -6.28 8.05
CA SER A 136 5.52 -6.84 7.91
C SER A 136 5.52 -8.32 8.25
N TRP A 137 6.30 -9.09 7.51
CA TRP A 137 6.15 -10.54 7.56
C TRP A 137 7.30 -11.30 6.83
N THR A 138 7.57 -12.57 7.22
CA THR A 138 8.50 -13.49 6.51
C THR A 138 7.78 -14.48 5.57
N TYR A 139 8.12 -14.50 4.27
CA TYR A 139 7.58 -15.47 3.31
C TYR A 139 7.85 -16.92 3.74
N PHE A 140 6.91 -17.83 3.48
CA PHE A 140 7.13 -19.26 3.73
C PHE A 140 8.18 -19.85 2.78
N SER A 141 8.19 -19.36 1.54
CA SER A 141 9.18 -19.76 0.54
C SER A 141 10.47 -18.95 0.72
N PRO A 142 11.63 -19.60 0.92
CA PRO A 142 12.91 -18.92 1.06
C PRO A 142 13.40 -18.32 -0.27
N PHE A 143 12.79 -18.70 -1.40
CA PHE A 143 13.14 -18.18 -2.73
C PHE A 143 12.51 -16.82 -3.02
N MET A 144 11.58 -16.36 -2.18
CA MET A 144 10.93 -15.07 -2.36
C MET A 144 11.87 -13.93 -1.97
N LYS A 145 12.00 -12.95 -2.86
CA LYS A 145 12.80 -11.75 -2.59
C LYS A 145 12.26 -11.04 -1.35
N ARG A 146 13.12 -10.89 -0.34
CA ARG A 146 12.82 -10.09 0.85
C ARG A 146 12.54 -8.64 0.48
N GLN A 147 11.49 -8.10 1.09
CA GLN A 147 11.09 -6.71 0.90
C GLN A 147 11.80 -5.84 1.94
N PRO A 148 12.12 -4.57 1.63
CA PRO A 148 12.56 -3.61 2.65
C PRO A 148 11.60 -3.58 3.84
N HIS A 149 12.17 -3.59 5.05
CA HIS A 149 11.44 -3.65 6.33
C HIS A 149 10.51 -4.87 6.48
N ASP A 150 10.69 -5.88 5.63
CA ASP A 150 9.81 -7.05 5.48
C ASP A 150 8.34 -6.65 5.23
N ILE A 151 8.05 -5.45 4.70
CA ILE A 151 6.68 -4.97 4.45
C ILE A 151 6.13 -5.63 3.17
N VAL A 152 5.08 -6.45 3.33
CA VAL A 152 4.52 -7.28 2.26
C VAL A 152 3.14 -6.82 1.79
N HIS A 153 2.43 -6.03 2.59
CA HIS A 153 1.03 -5.65 2.30
C HIS A 153 0.66 -4.31 2.92
N VAL A 154 -0.35 -3.67 2.34
CA VAL A 154 -0.95 -2.42 2.84
C VAL A 154 -2.46 -2.43 2.61
N GLU A 155 -3.22 -1.93 3.57
CA GLU A 155 -4.67 -1.71 3.47
C GLU A 155 -5.06 -0.33 3.98
N VAL A 156 -6.20 0.17 3.53
CA VAL A 156 -6.77 1.46 3.94
C VAL A 156 -7.80 1.24 5.04
N TRP A 157 -7.66 1.95 6.16
CA TRP A 157 -8.57 1.89 7.30
C TRP A 157 -9.89 2.60 7.00
N LEU A 158 -11.02 1.92 7.22
CA LEU A 158 -12.33 2.50 6.94
C LEU A 158 -12.82 3.43 8.05
N GLY A 159 -12.35 3.24 9.29
CA GLY A 159 -12.82 3.98 10.47
C GLY A 159 -14.10 3.42 11.10
N GLU A 160 -14.62 2.31 10.57
CA GLU A 160 -15.75 1.57 11.13
C GLU A 160 -15.24 0.31 11.84
N GLY A 161 -14.96 0.40 13.13
CA GLY A 161 -14.36 -0.71 13.87
C GLY A 161 -12.98 -1.07 13.34
N GLU A 162 -12.75 -2.34 13.02
CA GLU A 162 -11.47 -2.84 12.46
C GLU A 162 -11.47 -2.96 10.94
N LYS A 163 -12.53 -2.50 10.27
CA LYS A 163 -12.70 -2.74 8.83
C LYS A 163 -11.64 -2.03 7.99
N THR A 164 -11.26 -2.67 6.89
CA THR A 164 -10.30 -2.15 5.92
C THR A 164 -10.76 -2.36 4.49
N VAL A 165 -10.21 -1.58 3.55
CA VAL A 165 -10.27 -1.86 2.11
C VAL A 165 -8.89 -2.27 1.63
N GLY A 166 -8.81 -3.35 0.86
CA GLY A 166 -7.54 -3.82 0.32
C GLY A 166 -7.72 -4.83 -0.81
N ALA A 167 -6.59 -5.28 -1.35
CA ALA A 167 -6.51 -6.31 -2.38
C ALA A 167 -5.64 -7.46 -1.84
N ARG A 168 -6.25 -8.44 -1.14
CA ARG A 168 -5.52 -9.45 -0.33
C ARG A 168 -4.97 -10.64 -1.10
N TRP A 169 -5.67 -11.10 -2.14
CA TRP A 169 -5.39 -12.38 -2.79
C TRP A 169 -5.17 -12.22 -4.29
N HIS A 170 -4.33 -13.08 -4.85
CA HIS A 170 -3.96 -13.08 -6.28
C HIS A 170 -5.17 -13.16 -7.22
N GLN A 171 -6.14 -14.02 -6.92
CA GLN A 171 -7.39 -14.15 -7.69
C GLN A 171 -8.53 -13.28 -7.15
N GLY A 172 -8.19 -12.35 -6.25
CA GLY A 172 -9.14 -11.48 -5.59
C GLY A 172 -9.48 -10.22 -6.37
N LYS A 173 -10.38 -9.45 -5.78
CA LYS A 173 -10.71 -8.08 -6.15
C LYS A 173 -10.45 -7.17 -4.95
N VAL A 174 -10.33 -5.88 -5.20
CA VAL A 174 -10.40 -4.86 -4.16
C VAL A 174 -11.77 -4.98 -3.48
N GLN A 175 -11.78 -5.08 -2.15
CA GLN A 175 -13.03 -5.22 -1.39
C GLN A 175 -12.86 -4.71 0.04
N GLU A 176 -13.99 -4.54 0.72
CA GLU A 176 -14.03 -4.31 2.17
C GLU A 176 -13.81 -5.63 2.92
N PHE A 177 -13.11 -5.54 4.05
CA PHE A 177 -12.88 -6.64 4.96
C PHE A 177 -13.33 -6.26 6.37
N PRO A 178 -13.90 -7.21 7.14
CA PRO A 178 -14.43 -6.94 8.47
C PRO A 178 -13.35 -6.57 9.50
N SER A 179 -12.12 -7.03 9.29
CA SER A 179 -10.97 -6.73 10.13
C SER A 179 -9.71 -6.64 9.27
N TYR A 180 -8.76 -5.77 9.67
CA TYR A 180 -7.39 -5.74 9.15
C TYR A 180 -6.62 -7.04 9.41
N GLN A 181 -7.08 -7.86 10.37
CA GLN A 181 -6.47 -9.14 10.70
C GLN A 181 -6.93 -10.23 9.73
N PHE A 182 -5.98 -10.98 9.20
CA PHE A 182 -6.25 -12.17 8.41
C PHE A 182 -5.07 -13.13 8.44
N VAL A 183 -5.28 -14.34 7.95
CA VAL A 183 -4.21 -15.32 7.74
C VAL A 183 -3.90 -15.40 6.25
N SER A 184 -2.62 -15.24 5.91
CA SER A 184 -2.13 -15.38 4.54
C SER A 184 -1.66 -16.82 4.28
N SER A 185 -1.88 -17.30 3.07
CA SER A 185 -1.34 -18.58 2.60
C SER A 185 0.11 -18.48 2.13
N SER A 186 0.62 -17.27 1.86
CA SER A 186 1.92 -17.09 1.20
C SER A 186 3.07 -16.79 2.16
N TYR A 187 2.75 -16.51 3.42
CA TYR A 187 3.74 -15.98 4.36
C TYR A 187 3.39 -16.42 5.83
N GLY A 188 4.42 -16.79 6.71
CA GLY A 188 4.60 -16.95 8.24
C GLY A 188 5.04 -15.76 9.28
N ASN A 189 4.33 -15.50 10.43
CA ASN A 189 4.47 -14.41 11.47
C ASN A 189 4.05 -12.90 11.25
N MET A 190 2.84 -12.44 11.67
CA MET A 190 2.28 -11.09 11.30
C MET A 190 2.67 -10.06 12.31
N ARG A 191 3.12 -8.91 11.81
CA ARG A 191 3.13 -7.69 12.58
C ARG A 191 2.44 -6.61 11.78
N TYR A 192 1.52 -5.94 12.44
CA TYR A 192 0.72 -4.85 11.87
C TYR A 192 1.33 -3.53 12.30
N HIS A 193 1.48 -2.62 11.34
CA HIS A 193 2.02 -1.28 11.55
C HIS A 193 0.96 -0.27 11.16
N PHE A 194 0.48 0.46 12.16
CA PHE A 194 -0.56 1.47 12.00
C PHE A 194 0.12 2.80 11.64
N LYS A 195 -0.19 3.34 10.45
CA LYS A 195 0.46 4.54 9.91
C LYS A 195 -0.56 5.61 9.60
N SER A 196 -0.36 6.78 10.19
CA SER A 196 -1.22 7.93 9.91
C SER A 196 -0.84 8.61 8.61
N ILE A 197 -1.85 8.97 7.79
CA ILE A 197 -1.65 9.73 6.55
C ILE A 197 -1.53 11.25 6.78
N GLU A 198 -1.47 11.73 8.02
CA GLU A 198 -1.36 13.16 8.34
C GLU A 198 -0.16 13.85 7.64
N THR A 199 0.94 13.13 7.41
CA THR A 199 2.08 13.63 6.63
C THR A 199 1.72 13.89 5.17
N TRP A 200 0.91 13.03 4.56
CA TRP A 200 0.41 13.26 3.20
C TRP A 200 -0.61 14.40 3.19
N LEU A 201 -1.48 14.47 4.19
CA LEU A 201 -2.46 15.56 4.34
C LEU A 201 -1.82 16.93 4.62
N SER A 202 -0.53 17.01 4.94
CA SER A 202 0.23 18.26 4.98
C SER A 202 0.98 18.57 3.67
N GLY A 203 0.77 17.77 2.63
CA GLY A 203 1.39 17.95 1.31
C GLY A 203 2.82 17.45 1.24
N ALA A 204 3.24 16.57 2.17
CA ALA A 204 4.58 16.00 2.20
C ALA A 204 4.59 14.54 1.76
N CYS A 205 5.43 14.22 0.77
CA CYS A 205 5.66 12.85 0.30
C CYS A 205 7.15 12.64 0.07
N VAL A 206 7.87 12.39 1.17
CA VAL A 206 9.32 12.16 1.16
C VAL A 206 9.60 10.90 1.96
N SER A 207 10.55 10.08 1.48
CA SER A 207 10.99 8.93 2.26
C SER A 207 11.73 9.40 3.51
N HIS A 208 11.37 8.83 4.66
CA HIS A 208 12.03 9.04 5.94
C HIS A 208 12.99 7.89 6.30
N CYS A 209 13.14 6.89 5.43
CA CYS A 209 14.08 5.80 5.63
C CYS A 209 15.51 6.22 5.25
N ARG A 210 16.47 5.95 6.14
CA ARG A 210 17.90 6.26 5.94
C ARG A 210 18.63 5.19 5.12
N ASP A 211 18.12 3.95 5.17
CA ASP A 211 18.78 2.80 4.57
C ASP A 211 18.42 2.64 3.09
N HIS A 212 17.21 3.07 2.70
CA HIS A 212 16.69 2.89 1.34
C HIS A 212 16.62 4.23 0.59
N ARG A 213 17.54 4.40 -0.37
CA ARG A 213 17.45 5.49 -1.35
C ARG A 213 16.46 5.09 -2.45
N TRP A 214 15.20 5.44 -2.25
CA TRP A 214 14.19 5.35 -3.29
C TRP A 214 14.56 6.29 -4.44
N ARG A 215 15.22 5.76 -5.46
CA ARG A 215 15.53 6.53 -6.66
C ARG A 215 14.20 6.89 -7.32
N LEU A 216 13.92 8.18 -7.42
CA LEU A 216 12.98 8.64 -8.43
C LEU A 216 13.55 8.19 -9.77
N PRO A 217 12.75 7.58 -10.67
CA PRO A 217 13.24 7.28 -12.00
C PRO A 217 13.83 8.57 -12.59
N ASP A 218 15.03 8.48 -13.17
CA ASP A 218 15.40 9.48 -14.18
C ASP A 218 14.24 9.56 -15.17
N ASP A 219 13.93 10.76 -15.68
CA ASP A 219 12.79 11.08 -16.58
C ASP A 219 12.66 10.20 -17.85
N LYS A 220 13.52 9.19 -18.01
CA LYS A 220 13.38 8.08 -18.94
C LYS A 220 12.22 7.17 -18.48
N HIS A 221 10.99 7.59 -18.79
CA HIS A 221 9.80 6.74 -18.69
C HIS A 221 10.06 5.38 -19.36
N ASN A 222 10.12 4.31 -18.58
CA ASN A 222 10.00 2.98 -19.12
C ASN A 222 8.51 2.76 -19.45
N GLY A 223 8.17 2.49 -20.70
CA GLY A 223 6.78 2.27 -21.17
C GLY A 223 6.06 1.05 -20.53
N LYS A 224 6.61 0.47 -19.47
CA LYS A 224 6.06 -0.66 -18.71
C LYS A 224 5.26 -0.22 -17.49
N SER A 225 5.25 1.07 -17.14
CA SER A 225 4.41 1.55 -16.04
C SER A 225 2.95 1.51 -16.45
N ILE A 226 2.11 0.82 -15.66
CA ILE A 226 0.63 0.85 -15.79
C ILE A 226 0.04 2.26 -15.64
N PHE A 227 0.87 3.25 -15.30
CA PHE A 227 0.52 4.64 -15.12
C PHE A 227 1.24 5.57 -16.10
N SER A 228 1.92 5.01 -17.10
CA SER A 228 2.42 5.79 -18.23
C SER A 228 1.22 6.23 -19.09
N SER A 229 1.23 7.48 -19.53
CA SER A 229 0.17 8.10 -20.33
C SER A 229 -0.11 7.37 -21.66
N HIS A 230 0.75 6.43 -22.07
CA HIS A 230 0.69 5.73 -23.36
C HIS A 230 -0.26 4.52 -23.40
N HIS A 231 -0.79 4.05 -22.27
CA HIS A 231 -1.61 2.82 -22.27
C HIS A 231 -3.06 3.02 -22.75
N LEU A 232 -3.53 4.27 -22.89
CA LEU A 232 -4.87 4.56 -23.43
C LEU A 232 -4.89 4.63 -24.97
N ASP A 233 -3.76 4.89 -25.62
CA ASP A 233 -3.73 5.07 -27.08
C ASP A 233 -3.39 3.80 -27.86
N GLN A 234 -2.68 2.83 -27.27
CA GLN A 234 -2.29 1.59 -27.97
C GLN A 234 -3.42 0.54 -28.08
N GLN A 235 -4.53 0.70 -27.36
CA GLN A 235 -5.69 -0.20 -27.50
C GLN A 235 -6.66 0.21 -28.62
N ALA A 236 -6.54 1.43 -29.18
CA ALA A 236 -7.37 1.88 -30.29
C ALA A 236 -6.79 1.51 -31.68
N VAL A 237 -5.51 1.13 -31.76
CA VAL A 237 -4.80 0.92 -33.03
C VAL A 237 -4.51 -0.56 -33.33
N MET A 238 -4.67 -1.47 -32.36
CA MET A 238 -4.44 -2.91 -32.55
C MET A 238 -5.72 -3.72 -32.87
N SER A 239 -6.82 -3.06 -33.23
CA SER A 239 -8.08 -3.70 -33.62
C SER A 239 -8.24 -3.90 -35.14
N SER A 240 -7.23 -3.61 -35.96
CA SER A 240 -7.37 -3.67 -37.43
C SER A 240 -6.37 -4.52 -38.23
N GLU A 241 -5.46 -5.30 -37.61
CA GLU A 241 -4.51 -6.09 -38.41
C GLU A 241 -4.45 -7.57 -38.03
N GLY A 242 -5.11 -8.35 -38.88
CA GLY A 242 -4.74 -9.67 -39.41
C GLY A 242 -3.86 -10.60 -38.59
N TRP A 243 -4.46 -11.72 -38.17
CA TRP A 243 -3.78 -12.91 -37.70
C TRP A 243 -2.86 -13.51 -38.77
N GLY A 244 -1.55 -13.44 -38.55
CA GLY A 244 -0.55 -14.28 -39.22
C GLY A 244 0.09 -15.23 -38.21
N GLU A 245 -0.06 -16.53 -38.42
CA GLU A 245 0.63 -17.58 -37.66
C GLU A 245 2.16 -17.48 -37.80
N PRO A 246 2.91 -17.80 -36.73
CA PRO A 246 4.25 -18.32 -36.90
C PRO A 246 4.41 -19.71 -36.28
N SER A 247 4.70 -20.63 -37.19
CA SER A 247 5.26 -21.97 -36.97
C SER A 247 6.69 -21.93 -36.40
N GLY A 248 6.98 -22.86 -35.47
CA GLY A 248 8.30 -23.51 -35.38
C GLY A 248 9.15 -23.22 -34.13
N PRO A 249 9.68 -24.25 -33.44
CA PRO A 249 10.46 -24.10 -32.22
C PRO A 249 11.94 -23.84 -32.50
N ARG A 250 12.60 -23.07 -31.64
CA ARG A 250 14.07 -23.00 -31.61
C ARG A 250 14.65 -23.37 -30.25
N GLU A 251 15.71 -24.14 -30.40
CA GLU A 251 16.48 -24.92 -29.46
C GLU A 251 17.13 -24.17 -28.29
N THR A 252 17.38 -24.97 -27.27
CA THR A 252 18.16 -24.74 -26.06
C THR A 252 19.61 -24.33 -26.34
N GLY A 253 20.08 -23.27 -25.69
CA GLY A 253 21.49 -22.89 -25.64
C GLY A 253 21.94 -22.64 -24.20
N VAL A 254 22.69 -23.59 -23.66
CA VAL A 254 23.42 -23.55 -22.39
C VAL A 254 24.64 -22.65 -22.53
N CYS A 255 24.84 -21.71 -21.60
CA CYS A 255 26.12 -21.06 -21.31
C CYS A 255 25.98 -20.48 -19.89
N GLY A 256 26.77 -20.82 -18.88
CA GLY A 256 28.21 -21.02 -18.86
C GLY A 256 28.71 -20.13 -17.73
N ALA A 257 28.90 -20.72 -16.55
CA ALA A 257 29.35 -20.04 -15.35
C ALA A 257 30.80 -19.58 -15.53
N GLN A 258 31.09 -18.34 -15.14
CA GLN A 258 32.46 -17.91 -14.85
C GLN A 258 32.42 -17.02 -13.61
N GLU A 259 32.95 -17.58 -12.54
CA GLU A 259 33.35 -16.90 -11.32
C GLU A 259 34.55 -15.99 -11.64
N GLU A 260 34.49 -14.73 -11.21
CA GLU A 260 35.70 -13.98 -10.91
C GLU A 260 35.55 -13.23 -9.59
N LEU A 261 36.57 -13.44 -8.76
CA LEU A 261 36.86 -12.78 -7.51
C LEU A 261 37.17 -11.30 -7.74
N CYS A 262 36.60 -10.44 -6.90
CA CYS A 262 37.22 -9.17 -6.53
C CYS A 262 37.03 -8.94 -5.03
N LEU A 263 38.07 -9.30 -4.28
CA LEU A 263 38.32 -8.90 -2.91
C LEU A 263 38.78 -7.43 -2.89
N GLY A 264 38.18 -6.60 -2.03
CA GLY A 264 38.75 -5.29 -1.71
C GLY A 264 37.74 -4.27 -1.20
N ALA A 265 37.64 -4.12 0.12
CA ALA A 265 37.32 -2.86 0.80
C ALA A 265 37.58 -3.06 2.31
N VAL A 266 38.71 -2.57 2.82
CA VAL A 266 38.87 -1.27 3.49
C VAL A 266 38.22 -1.25 4.88
N GLN A 267 39.09 -1.40 5.89
CA GLN A 267 38.81 -1.07 7.29
C GLN A 267 38.52 0.43 7.41
N TYR A 268 37.47 0.80 8.15
CA TYR A 268 37.27 2.17 8.59
C TYR A 268 37.15 2.19 10.11
N ASN A 269 38.04 2.97 10.72
CA ASN A 269 38.17 3.13 12.16
C ASN A 269 37.01 3.91 12.76
N SER A 270 36.66 3.47 13.96
CA SER A 270 35.87 4.15 14.98
C SER A 270 36.58 5.40 15.51
N GLU A 271 35.78 6.24 16.19
CA GLU A 271 36.15 7.33 17.11
C GLU A 271 36.02 8.76 16.56
N THR A 272 34.91 9.41 16.89
CA THR A 272 34.96 10.69 17.65
C THR A 272 33.65 10.89 18.40
N LYS A 273 33.70 10.82 19.73
CA LYS A 273 32.64 11.30 20.65
C LYS A 273 33.11 12.63 21.22
N GLN A 274 32.41 13.71 20.88
CA GLN A 274 32.32 14.97 21.63
C GLN A 274 30.83 15.33 21.59
N GLY A 275 30.08 15.51 22.67
CA GLY A 275 30.46 16.09 23.95
C GLY A 275 30.12 17.58 23.92
N LEU A 276 28.84 17.95 23.85
CA LEU A 276 28.37 19.32 24.09
C LEU A 276 27.00 19.27 24.78
N THR A 277 27.06 19.61 26.06
CA THR A 277 25.97 19.86 26.99
C THR A 277 25.53 21.33 26.92
N GLU A 278 24.25 21.55 27.24
CA GLU A 278 23.66 22.76 27.83
C GLU A 278 23.62 24.07 27.02
N ASN A 279 22.39 24.54 26.75
CA ASN A 279 21.85 25.81 27.31
C ASN A 279 20.46 26.11 26.71
N PHE A 280 19.39 25.66 27.38
CA PHE A 280 18.03 26.16 27.11
C PHE A 280 17.74 27.31 28.07
N GLY A 281 17.86 28.52 27.54
CA GLY A 281 17.44 29.75 28.22
C GLY A 281 15.93 29.81 28.38
N ARG A 282 15.51 30.07 29.62
CA ARG A 282 14.15 30.47 29.99
C ARG A 282 13.71 31.68 29.16
N ARG A 283 12.49 31.64 28.64
CA ARG A 283 11.72 32.86 28.33
C ARG A 283 10.43 32.81 29.11
N ASP A 284 10.36 33.72 30.07
CA ASP A 284 9.15 34.10 30.79
C ASP A 284 8.19 34.78 29.81
N PHE A 285 6.97 34.28 29.71
CA PHE A 285 5.85 34.99 29.11
C PHE A 285 4.80 35.24 30.21
N ALA A 286 4.64 36.50 30.57
CA ALA A 286 3.55 36.98 31.40
C ALA A 286 2.22 36.98 30.62
N PRO A 287 1.07 36.75 31.28
CA PRO A 287 -0.24 36.83 30.64
C PRO A 287 -0.84 38.23 30.78
N SER A 288 -1.42 38.76 29.70
CA SER A 288 -2.31 39.93 29.78
C SER A 288 -3.69 39.61 29.19
N ASN A 289 -4.67 39.66 30.11
CA ASN A 289 -6.06 40.14 30.02
C ASN A 289 -6.74 40.12 28.63
N THR A 290 -7.75 39.28 28.45
CA THR A 290 -9.17 39.55 28.80
C THR A 290 -9.78 40.71 28.00
N VAL A 291 -10.52 40.36 26.93
CA VAL A 291 -11.75 41.06 26.54
C VAL A 291 -12.77 39.99 26.16
N GLY A 292 -13.84 39.91 26.94
CA GLY A 292 -14.96 39.00 26.73
C GLY A 292 -15.87 39.49 25.61
N ILE A 293 -16.35 38.54 24.81
CA ILE A 293 -17.52 38.73 23.96
C ILE A 293 -18.58 37.76 24.47
N MET A 294 -19.56 38.32 25.16
CA MET A 294 -20.83 37.68 25.50
C MET A 294 -21.56 37.33 24.20
N LEU A 295 -21.85 36.06 23.98
CA LEU A 295 -22.93 35.63 23.10
C LEU A 295 -24.00 34.95 23.94
N HIS A 296 -25.15 35.61 24.03
CA HIS A 296 -26.38 35.06 24.56
C HIS A 296 -26.85 33.90 23.69
N PHE A 297 -27.02 32.72 24.29
CA PHE A 297 -27.90 31.68 23.78
C PHE A 297 -28.94 31.35 24.85
N ASN A 298 -30.20 31.60 24.50
CA ASN A 298 -31.39 31.15 25.23
C ASN A 298 -31.88 29.82 24.67
N ASN A 299 -32.58 29.07 25.54
CA ASN A 299 -33.39 27.86 25.31
C ASN A 299 -32.63 26.56 25.04
N THR A 300 -32.95 25.41 25.65
CA THR A 300 -34.17 24.98 26.38
C THR A 300 -33.84 23.79 27.29
N ARG A 301 -34.63 23.66 28.36
CA ARG A 301 -34.69 22.57 29.35
C ARG A 301 -35.22 21.24 28.78
N ASN A 302 -35.06 20.19 29.61
CA ASN A 302 -35.59 18.80 29.60
C ASN A 302 -34.64 17.80 28.92
N GLU A 303 -34.18 16.71 29.53
CA GLU A 303 -34.78 15.82 30.54
C GLU A 303 -33.72 15.28 31.53
N GLN A 304 -34.07 15.31 32.81
CA GLN A 304 -33.61 14.33 33.80
C GLN A 304 -34.70 13.24 33.86
N GLN A 305 -34.33 11.97 33.66
CA GLN A 305 -34.83 10.79 34.39
C GLN A 305 -34.54 9.53 33.57
N GLU A 306 -33.56 8.73 34.01
CA GLU A 306 -33.65 7.28 34.13
C GLU A 306 -32.34 6.76 34.71
N ALA A 307 -32.21 6.90 36.02
CA ALA A 307 -31.22 6.19 36.81
C ALA A 307 -31.93 5.68 38.07
N LYS A 308 -32.39 4.44 38.02
CA LYS A 308 -32.61 3.55 39.18
C LYS A 308 -33.02 2.16 38.68
N GLU A 309 -32.53 1.15 39.39
CA GLU A 309 -32.86 -0.29 39.31
C GLU A 309 -32.08 -1.06 38.23
N SER A 310 -30.96 -1.69 38.59
CA SER A 310 -31.03 -2.98 39.28
C SER A 310 -29.76 -3.30 40.06
N LYS A 311 -29.96 -3.72 41.31
CA LYS A 311 -28.98 -4.33 42.20
C LYS A 311 -28.89 -5.84 41.92
N ALA A 312 -27.70 -6.35 42.21
CA ALA A 312 -27.42 -7.69 42.76
C ALA A 312 -27.53 -8.92 41.83
N THR A 313 -26.37 -9.44 41.45
CA THR A 313 -25.99 -10.84 41.74
C THR A 313 -24.48 -11.03 41.50
N GLU A 314 -23.68 -10.89 42.56
CA GLU A 314 -22.27 -11.32 42.57
C GLU A 314 -22.23 -12.84 42.72
N GLY A 315 -22.06 -13.54 41.59
CA GLY A 315 -21.81 -14.97 41.51
C GLY A 315 -20.34 -15.26 41.25
N ARG A 316 -19.63 -15.63 42.31
CA ARG A 316 -18.24 -16.09 42.33
C ARG A 316 -18.05 -17.31 41.42
N LEU A 317 -17.28 -17.22 40.33
CA LEU A 317 -16.79 -18.40 39.59
C LEU A 317 -15.30 -18.27 39.25
N SER A 318 -14.57 -19.29 39.71
CA SER A 318 -13.13 -19.53 39.59
C SER A 318 -12.73 -19.94 38.15
N PRO A 319 -11.47 -19.69 37.72
CA PRO A 319 -11.05 -19.98 36.35
C PRO A 319 -10.83 -21.48 36.12
N ARG A 320 -11.58 -22.07 35.18
CA ARG A 320 -11.31 -23.41 34.66
C ARG A 320 -10.07 -23.38 33.76
N LYS A 321 -9.06 -24.17 34.14
CA LYS A 321 -7.91 -24.55 33.33
C LYS A 321 -8.36 -25.29 32.08
N TRP A 322 -7.96 -24.78 30.92
CA TRP A 322 -7.98 -25.52 29.65
C TRP A 322 -6.85 -26.56 29.67
N ARG A 323 -7.18 -27.85 29.57
CA ARG A 323 -6.23 -28.92 29.25
C ARG A 323 -6.45 -29.33 27.79
N SER A 324 -5.35 -29.33 27.03
CA SER A 324 -5.24 -29.90 25.69
C SER A 324 -5.31 -31.44 25.73
N PRO A 325 -5.96 -32.10 24.75
CA PRO A 325 -5.80 -33.53 24.54
C PRO A 325 -4.59 -33.81 23.63
N GLN A 326 -3.59 -34.51 24.17
CA GLN A 326 -2.53 -35.14 23.38
C GLN A 326 -2.49 -36.64 23.71
N GLU A 327 -2.41 -37.41 22.63
CA GLU A 327 -1.86 -38.77 22.52
C GLU A 327 -2.53 -39.92 23.29
N GLN A 328 -3.25 -40.75 22.54
CA GLN A 328 -3.15 -42.21 22.69
C GLN A 328 -2.91 -42.85 21.33
N LYS A 329 -1.65 -43.23 21.10
CA LYS A 329 -1.25 -44.26 20.13
C LYS A 329 -1.46 -45.62 20.81
N GLY A 330 -2.16 -46.53 20.15
CA GLY A 330 -2.38 -47.89 20.62
C GLY A 330 -2.46 -48.85 19.44
N THR A 331 -1.37 -49.58 19.23
CA THR A 331 -1.13 -50.60 18.21
C THR A 331 -1.74 -51.95 18.62
N GLN A 332 -2.50 -52.62 17.74
CA GLN A 332 -2.73 -54.09 17.67
C GLN A 332 -3.16 -54.38 16.22
N VAL A 333 -2.37 -54.99 15.32
CA VAL A 333 -1.86 -56.37 15.20
C VAL A 333 -2.94 -57.44 15.02
N MET A 334 -3.10 -57.81 13.74
CA MET A 334 -3.29 -59.13 13.12
C MET A 334 -4.46 -60.07 13.47
N GLN A 335 -4.97 -60.64 12.36
CA GLN A 335 -5.31 -62.06 12.13
C GLN A 335 -6.72 -62.56 12.48
N LEU A 336 -7.55 -62.86 11.46
CA LEU A 336 -7.79 -64.21 10.89
C LEU A 336 -9.11 -64.34 10.10
N LYS A 337 -9.02 -65.13 9.01
CA LYS A 337 -10.02 -66.05 8.39
C LYS A 337 -11.36 -65.47 7.88
N ALA A 338 -11.65 -65.49 6.58
CA ALA A 338 -11.92 -66.64 5.68
C ALA A 338 -13.35 -67.22 5.77
N LYS A 339 -13.94 -67.39 4.58
CA LYS A 339 -15.13 -68.16 4.16
C LYS A 339 -16.49 -67.44 4.10
N GLY A 340 -17.16 -67.63 2.95
CA GLY A 340 -18.61 -67.42 2.81
C GLY A 340 -19.09 -67.21 1.36
N GLN A 341 -19.06 -68.26 0.53
CA GLN A 341 -19.89 -68.38 -0.69
C GLN A 341 -21.35 -68.68 -0.32
N GLY A 342 -22.31 -68.25 -1.17
CA GLY A 342 -23.71 -68.71 -1.23
C GLY A 342 -24.63 -67.59 -1.74
N MET A 343 -25.00 -67.53 -3.02
CA MET A 343 -26.10 -68.23 -3.73
C MET A 343 -27.52 -67.90 -3.24
N SER A 344 -28.30 -67.30 -4.16
CA SER A 344 -29.77 -67.31 -4.42
C SER A 344 -30.11 -65.94 -5.02
N GLU A 345 -30.47 -65.74 -6.29
CA GLU A 345 -31.52 -66.36 -7.12
C GLU A 345 -32.86 -66.50 -6.40
N VAL A 346 -33.71 -65.48 -6.57
CA VAL A 346 -35.16 -65.56 -6.37
C VAL A 346 -35.82 -64.84 -7.53
N GLN A 347 -36.63 -65.61 -8.26
CA GLN A 347 -37.56 -65.18 -9.29
C GLN A 347 -38.72 -64.38 -8.67
N GLY A 348 -39.21 -63.39 -9.43
CA GLY A 348 -40.46 -62.68 -9.20
C GLY A 348 -40.79 -61.87 -10.43
#